data_AF-A0A967Q5P6-F1
#
_entry.id   AF-A0A967Q5P6-F1
#
_cell.length_a   1.000
_cell.length_b   1.000
_cell.length_c   1.000
_cell.angle_alpha   90.00
_cell.angle_beta   90.00
_cell.angle_gamma   90.00
#
_symmetry.space_group_name_H-M   'P 1'
#
loop_
_entity.id
_entity.type
_entity.pdbx_description
1 polymer ?
#
loop_
_entity_poly.entity_id
_entity_poly.type
_entity_poly.pdbx_seq_one_letter_code
_entity_poly.pdbx_strand_id
1 'polypeptide(L)'
;ANLHTFVGMLNPERTLTDLFRKDVSGLHEILLPTKFENLWLISGAKALLDMANPAHVQKMKVIRQIFSLHADHIFIDLGAGSSFNVLDFFLAAHEGVIVIMPTPTSVENAYHFLKAVYYRKLKRVVKSLKAEPLVDEVLAEKVARGIRSPRELVRDIQTINPDIGTAIAENMSLLTPRLIVNQVRRGEDLDLGSKISMACRDFFAIDVKASGNIRADERVLASLKARRPTLEMFPSSPFADDIERLVRTISPSAEYRHGRSAYAEL
;
A
#
# COMPACT_ATOMS: atom_id res chain seq x y z
N ALA A 1 -9.35 -3.56 12.05
CA ALA A 1 -8.57 -2.31 12.16
C ALA A 1 -7.92 -2.30 13.53
N ASN A 2 -6.59 -2.37 13.61
CA ASN A 2 -5.88 -2.65 14.86
C ASN A 2 -4.98 -1.49 15.34
N LEU A 3 -4.74 -0.46 14.51
CA LEU A 3 -3.81 0.64 14.84
C LEU A 3 -4.10 1.32 16.19
N HIS A 4 -5.38 1.46 16.56
CA HIS A 4 -5.77 2.06 17.84
C HIS A 4 -5.18 1.32 19.05
N THR A 5 -5.04 -0.01 19.00
CA THR A 5 -4.42 -0.78 20.08
C THR A 5 -2.91 -0.56 20.16
N PHE A 6 -2.25 -0.32 19.03
CA PHE A 6 -0.81 -0.05 18.98
C PHE A 6 -0.45 1.30 19.60
N VAL A 7 -1.30 2.32 19.45
CA VAL A 7 -1.09 3.65 20.04
C VAL A 7 -1.69 3.80 21.43
N GLY A 8 -2.23 2.72 22.02
CA GLY A 8 -2.83 2.73 23.36
C GLY A 8 -4.25 3.29 23.44
N MET A 9 -4.91 3.54 22.30
CA MET A 9 -6.28 4.05 22.22
C MET A 9 -7.30 2.91 22.17
N LEU A 10 -7.63 2.31 23.32
CA LEU A 10 -8.48 1.11 23.37
C LEU A 10 -9.92 1.33 22.89
N ASN A 11 -10.45 2.53 23.10
CA ASN A 11 -11.81 2.90 22.70
C ASN A 11 -11.81 4.29 22.06
N PRO A 12 -11.53 4.39 20.75
CA PRO A 12 -11.69 5.63 20.01
C PRO A 12 -13.13 6.13 20.15
N GLU A 13 -13.29 7.39 20.56
CA GLU A 13 -14.61 8.00 20.76
C GLU A 13 -15.39 8.16 19.45
N ARG A 14 -14.66 8.32 18.34
CA ARG A 14 -15.20 8.43 16.99
C ARG A 14 -14.37 7.60 16.01
N THR A 15 -15.02 7.10 14.97
CA THR A 15 -14.47 6.16 14.00
C THR A 15 -15.02 6.42 12.60
N LEU A 16 -14.51 5.70 11.60
CA LEU A 16 -15.11 5.70 10.26
C LEU A 16 -16.60 5.30 10.25
N THR A 17 -17.09 4.56 11.25
CA THR A 17 -18.52 4.21 11.36
C THR A 17 -19.40 5.45 11.45
N ASP A 18 -19.01 6.41 12.27
CA ASP A 18 -19.77 7.65 12.54
C ASP A 18 -19.88 8.48 11.24
N LEU A 19 -18.83 8.48 10.42
CA LEU A 19 -18.86 9.11 9.10
C LEU A 19 -19.84 8.43 8.14
N PHE A 20 -19.86 7.08 8.12
CA PHE A 20 -20.75 6.34 7.24
C PHE A 20 -22.22 6.42 7.65
N ARG A 21 -22.48 6.53 8.95
CA ARG A 21 -23.82 6.80 9.52
C ARG A 21 -24.29 8.24 9.31
N LYS A 22 -23.38 9.13 8.90
CA LYS A 22 -23.59 10.59 8.78
C LYS A 22 -23.82 11.26 10.14
N ASP A 23 -23.28 10.67 11.20
CA ASP A 23 -23.27 11.26 12.54
C ASP A 23 -22.26 12.43 12.63
N VAL A 24 -21.31 12.49 11.68
CA VAL A 24 -20.33 13.57 11.51
C VAL A 24 -20.31 14.11 10.08
N SER A 25 -19.84 15.35 9.89
CA SER A 25 -19.84 16.02 8.59
C SER A 25 -18.64 15.64 7.69
N GLY A 26 -17.52 15.23 8.28
CA GLY A 26 -16.32 14.86 7.53
C GLY A 26 -15.23 14.19 8.37
N LEU A 27 -14.15 13.77 7.69
CA LEU A 27 -13.02 13.05 8.32
C LEU A 27 -12.32 13.84 9.43
N HIS A 28 -12.26 15.17 9.35
CA HIS A 28 -11.62 16.02 10.36
C HIS A 28 -12.23 15.86 11.76
N GLU A 29 -13.52 15.52 11.84
CA GLU A 29 -14.23 15.30 13.11
C GLU A 29 -13.92 13.96 13.77
N ILE A 30 -13.29 13.04 13.04
CA ILE A 30 -12.90 11.71 13.51
C ILE A 30 -11.38 11.50 13.45
N LEU A 31 -10.63 12.58 13.23
CA LEU A 31 -9.20 12.63 13.32
C LEU A 31 -8.81 12.83 14.79
N LEU A 32 -8.45 11.74 15.46
CA LEU A 32 -8.19 11.76 16.90
C LEU A 32 -6.69 11.93 17.17
N PRO A 33 -6.28 12.82 18.09
CA PRO A 33 -4.89 12.92 18.50
C PRO A 33 -4.45 11.62 19.21
N THR A 34 -3.20 11.24 19.02
CA THR A 34 -2.58 10.14 19.78
C THR A 34 -1.69 10.69 20.90
N LYS A 35 -1.15 9.80 21.74
CA LYS A 35 -0.13 10.18 22.73
C LYS A 35 1.21 10.59 22.11
N PHE A 36 1.41 10.34 20.82
CA PHE A 36 2.62 10.72 20.10
C PHE A 36 2.41 12.07 19.44
N GLU A 37 3.36 12.96 19.65
CA GLU A 37 3.35 14.29 19.04
C GLU A 37 3.29 14.16 17.52
N ASN A 38 2.50 15.03 16.87
CA ASN A 38 2.35 15.08 15.43
C ASN A 38 1.79 13.80 14.77
N LEU A 39 1.19 12.90 15.56
CA LEU A 39 0.51 11.72 15.06
C LEU A 39 -0.98 11.74 15.45
N TRP A 40 -1.83 11.70 14.43
CA TRP A 40 -3.27 11.54 14.56
C TRP A 40 -3.72 10.22 13.95
N LEU A 41 -4.85 9.72 14.44
CA LEU A 41 -5.43 8.46 14.01
C LEU A 41 -6.89 8.64 13.64
N ILE A 42 -7.25 8.18 12.44
CA ILE A 42 -8.63 7.86 12.09
C ILE A 42 -8.80 6.36 12.30
N SER A 43 -9.54 5.96 13.34
CA SER A 43 -9.76 4.54 13.60
C SER A 43 -10.77 3.95 12.62
N GLY A 44 -10.46 2.77 12.10
CA GLY A 44 -11.40 1.98 11.32
C GLY A 44 -12.64 1.58 12.13
N ALA A 45 -13.71 1.21 11.42
CA ALA A 45 -14.98 0.81 12.01
C ALA A 45 -14.81 -0.31 13.05
N LYS A 46 -15.33 -0.11 14.26
CA LYS A 46 -15.58 -1.20 15.21
C LYS A 46 -16.57 -2.16 14.55
N ALA A 47 -16.11 -3.36 14.23
CA ALA A 47 -16.90 -4.53 13.82
C ALA A 47 -18.28 -4.20 13.19
N LEU A 48 -18.28 -3.71 11.95
CA LEU A 48 -19.49 -3.68 11.12
C LEU A 48 -19.26 -4.59 9.92
N LEU A 49 -19.66 -5.85 10.11
CA LEU A 49 -19.71 -6.88 9.08
C LEU A 49 -20.60 -6.46 7.89
N ASP A 50 -21.54 -5.52 8.09
CA ASP A 50 -22.49 -5.07 7.07
C ASP A 50 -22.00 -3.93 6.18
N MET A 51 -20.85 -3.32 6.49
CA MET A 51 -20.25 -2.22 5.69
C MET A 51 -18.94 -2.63 5.01
N ALA A 52 -18.64 -3.94 4.92
CA ALA A 52 -17.42 -4.46 4.28
C ALA A 52 -17.25 -4.02 2.81
N ASN A 53 -18.28 -3.43 2.20
CA ASN A 53 -18.22 -2.86 0.87
C ASN A 53 -19.04 -1.56 0.77
N PRO A 54 -18.50 -0.39 1.20
CA PRO A 54 -19.19 0.88 1.00
C PRO A 54 -19.47 1.07 -0.50
N ALA A 55 -20.65 1.61 -0.82
CA ALA A 55 -21.00 1.90 -2.21
C ALA A 55 -19.90 2.76 -2.86
N HIS A 56 -19.59 2.52 -4.14
CA HIS A 56 -18.49 3.17 -4.85
C HIS A 56 -18.44 4.70 -4.64
N VAL A 57 -19.62 5.34 -4.58
CA VAL A 57 -19.78 6.79 -4.32
C VAL A 57 -19.29 7.19 -2.93
N GLN A 58 -19.66 6.44 -1.88
CA GLN A 58 -19.23 6.70 -0.50
C GLN A 58 -17.71 6.57 -0.37
N LYS A 59 -17.14 5.52 -0.99
CA LYS A 59 -15.68 5.33 -1.03
C LYS A 59 -14.95 6.50 -1.68
N MET A 60 -15.41 6.95 -2.86
CA MET A 60 -14.78 8.09 -3.54
C MET A 60 -14.90 9.38 -2.72
N LYS A 61 -15.99 9.55 -1.96
CA LYS A 61 -16.13 10.68 -1.02
C LYS A 61 -15.08 10.61 0.10
N VAL A 62 -14.88 9.43 0.70
CA VAL A 62 -13.85 9.23 1.73
C VAL A 62 -12.46 9.51 1.15
N ILE A 63 -12.12 8.94 -0.01
CA ILE A 63 -10.82 9.19 -0.68
C ILE A 63 -10.58 10.69 -0.88
N ARG A 64 -11.58 11.43 -1.37
CA ARG A 64 -11.47 12.88 -1.56
C ARG A 64 -11.25 13.63 -0.25
N GLN A 65 -11.98 13.25 0.81
CA GLN A 65 -11.81 13.88 2.12
C GLN A 65 -10.44 13.56 2.75
N ILE A 66 -9.87 12.39 2.48
CA ILE A 66 -8.52 12.03 2.96
C ILE A 66 -7.52 13.05 2.40
N PHE A 67 -7.58 13.32 1.10
CA PHE A 67 -6.69 14.29 0.43
C PHE A 67 -6.94 15.75 0.80
N SER A 68 -8.03 16.07 1.50
CA SER A 68 -8.28 17.42 2.03
C SER A 68 -7.80 17.61 3.47
N LEU A 69 -7.25 16.58 4.12
CA LEU A 69 -6.69 16.72 5.46
C LEU A 69 -5.38 17.52 5.40
N HIS A 70 -5.21 18.43 6.35
CA HIS A 70 -3.96 19.19 6.51
C HIS A 70 -2.93 18.35 7.26
N ALA A 71 -2.15 17.56 6.52
CA ALA A 71 -1.04 16.77 7.04
C ALA A 71 0.06 16.66 5.97
N ASP A 72 1.32 16.64 6.40
CA ASP A 72 2.47 16.44 5.50
C ASP A 72 2.47 15.02 4.91
N HIS A 73 2.05 14.04 5.73
CA HIS A 73 2.01 12.63 5.37
C HIS A 73 0.71 11.98 5.85
N ILE A 74 0.12 11.16 4.98
CA ILE A 74 -1.06 10.36 5.29
C ILE A 74 -0.74 8.90 5.00
N PHE A 75 -0.82 8.07 6.05
CA PHE A 75 -0.68 6.62 5.92
C PHE A 75 -2.06 5.96 5.91
N ILE A 76 -2.30 5.12 4.91
CA ILE A 76 -3.54 4.36 4.78
C ILE A 76 -3.20 2.88 5.01
N ASP A 77 -3.54 2.37 6.20
CA ASP A 77 -3.40 0.94 6.51
C ASP A 77 -4.51 0.15 5.81
N LEU A 78 -4.10 -0.62 4.81
CA LEU A 78 -5.00 -1.43 4.00
C LEU A 78 -5.07 -2.86 4.55
N GLY A 79 -6.28 -3.40 4.63
CA GLY A 79 -6.47 -4.80 4.99
C GLY A 79 -5.80 -5.75 3.99
N ALA A 80 -5.61 -7.00 4.39
CA ALA A 80 -5.04 -8.03 3.54
C ALA A 80 -5.94 -8.37 2.33
N GLY A 81 -5.32 -8.91 1.27
CA GLY A 81 -5.99 -9.41 0.09
C GLY A 81 -6.17 -8.37 -1.03
N SER A 82 -6.97 -8.73 -2.03
CA SER A 82 -7.12 -7.98 -3.29
C SER A 82 -8.55 -7.51 -3.54
N SER A 83 -9.30 -7.18 -2.48
CA SER A 83 -10.65 -6.64 -2.62
C SER A 83 -10.62 -5.32 -3.41
N PHE A 84 -11.70 -4.98 -4.12
CA PHE A 84 -11.74 -3.73 -4.91
C PHE A 84 -11.49 -2.48 -4.07
N ASN A 85 -11.84 -2.50 -2.78
CA ASN A 85 -11.58 -1.38 -1.89
C ASN A 85 -10.08 -1.21 -1.63
N VAL A 86 -9.38 -2.29 -1.29
CA VAL A 86 -7.91 -2.26 -1.11
C VAL A 86 -7.23 -1.76 -2.38
N LEU A 87 -7.57 -2.32 -3.54
CA LEU A 87 -6.98 -1.92 -4.82
C LEU A 87 -7.24 -0.44 -5.15
N ASP A 88 -8.46 0.03 -4.89
CA ASP A 88 -8.83 1.40 -5.22
C ASP A 88 -8.15 2.44 -4.32
N PHE A 89 -7.97 2.15 -3.02
CA PHE A 89 -7.17 2.99 -2.11
C PHE A 89 -5.68 2.93 -2.46
N PHE A 90 -5.15 1.73 -2.73
CA PHE A 90 -3.74 1.55 -3.13
C PHE A 90 -3.39 2.37 -4.38
N LEU A 91 -4.27 2.36 -5.39
CA LEU A 91 -4.11 3.13 -6.63
C LEU A 91 -4.41 4.63 -6.47
N ALA A 92 -5.05 5.05 -5.39
CA ALA A 92 -5.32 6.46 -5.12
C ALA A 92 -4.14 7.14 -4.41
N ALA A 93 -3.38 6.40 -3.61
CA ALA A 93 -2.21 6.90 -2.90
C ALA A 93 -1.10 7.36 -3.86
N HIS A 94 -0.35 8.39 -3.47
CA HIS A 94 0.83 8.86 -4.21
C HIS A 94 1.90 7.78 -4.32
N GLU A 95 2.13 7.05 -3.22
CA GLU A 95 3.03 5.91 -3.16
C GLU A 95 2.31 4.69 -2.56
N GLY A 96 2.35 3.57 -3.28
CA GLY A 96 1.87 2.28 -2.79
C GLY A 96 3.02 1.49 -2.18
N VAL A 97 2.85 0.96 -0.97
CA VAL A 97 3.86 0.13 -0.28
C VAL A 97 3.30 -1.27 -0.08
N ILE A 98 4.06 -2.29 -0.47
CA ILE A 98 3.73 -3.70 -0.30
C ILE A 98 4.72 -4.29 0.68
N VAL A 99 4.22 -4.96 1.70
CA VAL A 99 5.02 -5.68 2.69
C VAL A 99 4.82 -7.18 2.49
N ILE A 100 5.91 -7.92 2.34
CA ILE A 100 5.89 -9.38 2.20
C ILE A 100 6.72 -10.04 3.29
N MET A 101 6.57 -11.35 3.46
CA MET A 101 7.49 -12.20 4.22
C MET A 101 8.27 -13.11 3.27
N PRO A 102 9.47 -13.60 3.66
CA PRO A 102 10.23 -14.58 2.89
C PRO A 102 9.61 -15.98 3.00
N THR A 103 8.34 -16.11 2.63
CA THR A 103 7.62 -17.39 2.56
C THR A 103 6.98 -17.52 1.17
N PRO A 104 6.95 -18.74 0.59
CA PRO A 104 6.39 -18.94 -0.75
C PRO A 104 4.97 -18.37 -0.91
N THR A 105 4.10 -18.59 0.09
CA THR A 105 2.73 -18.07 0.09
C THR A 105 2.65 -16.55 0.11
N SER A 106 3.54 -15.88 0.87
CA SER A 106 3.55 -14.40 0.89
C SER A 106 4.04 -13.83 -0.44
N VAL A 107 5.02 -14.48 -1.07
CA VAL A 107 5.52 -14.08 -2.39
C VAL A 107 4.43 -14.26 -3.44
N GLU A 108 3.75 -15.41 -3.45
CA GLU A 108 2.64 -15.68 -4.36
C GLU A 108 1.49 -14.66 -4.21
N ASN A 109 1.09 -14.37 -2.97
CA ASN A 109 0.05 -13.38 -2.68
C ASN A 109 0.44 -11.97 -3.18
N ALA A 110 1.71 -11.59 -3.10
CA ALA A 110 2.20 -10.32 -3.61
C ALA A 110 2.08 -10.24 -5.15
N TYR A 111 2.39 -11.33 -5.86
CA TYR A 111 2.18 -11.40 -7.32
C TYR A 111 0.71 -11.30 -7.70
N HIS A 112 -0.17 -12.04 -7.02
CA HIS A 112 -1.62 -11.96 -7.26
C HIS A 112 -2.15 -10.56 -6.99
N PHE A 113 -1.68 -9.91 -5.93
CA PHE A 113 -2.03 -8.54 -5.61
C PHE A 113 -1.55 -7.55 -6.68
N LEU A 114 -0.27 -7.60 -7.06
CA LEU A 114 0.30 -6.76 -8.12
C LEU A 114 -0.40 -6.96 -9.46
N LYS A 115 -0.75 -8.20 -9.80
CA LYS A 115 -1.55 -8.53 -10.98
C LYS A 115 -2.92 -7.84 -10.90
N ALA A 116 -3.60 -7.93 -9.77
CA ALA A 116 -4.90 -7.29 -9.58
C ALA A 116 -4.81 -5.76 -9.65
N VAL A 117 -3.78 -5.14 -9.04
CA VAL A 117 -3.50 -3.69 -9.13
C VAL A 117 -3.25 -3.29 -10.58
N TYR A 118 -2.42 -4.04 -11.32
CA TYR A 118 -2.10 -3.79 -12.72
C TYR A 118 -3.35 -3.78 -13.58
N TYR A 119 -4.16 -4.85 -13.56
CA TYR A 119 -5.37 -4.92 -14.38
C TYR A 119 -6.42 -3.89 -13.96
N ARG A 120 -6.52 -3.59 -12.66
CA ARG A 120 -7.41 -2.54 -12.17
C ARG A 120 -7.01 -1.16 -12.71
N LYS A 121 -5.71 -0.84 -12.73
CA LYS A 121 -5.18 0.39 -13.32
C LYS A 121 -5.37 0.42 -14.84
N LEU A 122 -5.01 -0.65 -15.54
CA LEU A 122 -5.19 -0.79 -16.99
C LEU A 122 -6.64 -0.53 -17.38
N LYS A 123 -7.62 -1.17 -16.70
CA LYS A 123 -9.05 -0.96 -16.97
C LYS A 123 -9.47 0.52 -16.82
N ARG A 124 -8.90 1.26 -15.86
CA ARG A 124 -9.18 2.70 -15.68
C ARG A 124 -8.63 3.52 -16.84
N VAL A 125 -7.39 3.23 -17.27
CA VAL A 125 -6.72 3.91 -18.38
C VAL A 125 -7.47 3.66 -19.69
N VAL A 126 -7.76 2.39 -20.00
CA VAL A 126 -8.49 1.98 -21.21
C VAL A 126 -9.84 2.68 -21.29
N LYS A 127 -10.60 2.72 -20.18
CA LYS A 127 -11.86 3.45 -20.11
C LYS A 127 -11.71 4.96 -20.34
N SER A 128 -10.66 5.57 -19.78
CA SER A 128 -10.37 7.00 -19.98
C SER A 128 -10.04 7.33 -21.43
N LEU A 129 -9.38 6.41 -22.13
CA LEU A 129 -9.03 6.53 -23.54
C LEU A 129 -10.15 6.08 -24.49
N LYS A 130 -11.27 5.55 -23.96
CA LYS A 130 -12.36 4.92 -24.73
C LYS A 130 -11.86 3.79 -25.65
N ALA A 131 -10.86 3.05 -25.18
CA ALA A 131 -10.16 2.03 -25.96
C ALA A 131 -10.66 0.60 -25.67
N GLU A 132 -11.77 0.44 -24.97
CA GLU A 132 -12.33 -0.88 -24.60
C GLU A 132 -12.47 -1.83 -25.80
N PRO A 133 -13.04 -1.43 -26.95
CA PRO A 133 -13.24 -2.35 -28.07
C PRO A 133 -11.92 -2.93 -28.61
N LEU A 134 -10.89 -2.08 -28.73
CA LEU A 134 -9.57 -2.49 -29.19
C LEU A 134 -8.90 -3.47 -28.22
N VAL A 135 -8.99 -3.19 -26.92
CA VAL A 135 -8.38 -4.06 -25.90
C VAL A 135 -9.09 -5.40 -25.81
N ASP A 136 -10.42 -5.41 -25.91
CA ASP A 136 -11.22 -6.63 -25.88
C ASP A 136 -10.96 -7.50 -27.12
N GLU A 137 -10.78 -6.89 -28.30
CA GLU A 137 -10.36 -7.59 -29.53
C GLU A 137 -9.01 -8.30 -29.36
N VAL A 138 -7.99 -7.56 -28.89
CA VAL A 138 -6.65 -8.13 -28.65
C VAL A 138 -6.69 -9.23 -27.59
N LEU A 139 -7.48 -9.07 -26.53
CA LEU A 139 -7.64 -10.10 -25.51
C LEU A 139 -8.31 -11.37 -26.06
N ALA A 140 -9.34 -11.23 -26.89
CA ALA A 140 -10.03 -12.36 -27.51
C ALA A 140 -9.09 -13.17 -28.43
N GLU A 141 -8.30 -12.49 -29.27
CA GLU A 141 -7.29 -13.15 -30.11
C GLU A 141 -6.21 -13.85 -29.29
N LYS A 142 -5.80 -13.26 -28.16
CA LYS A 142 -4.77 -13.82 -27.28
C LYS A 142 -5.21 -15.04 -26.50
N VAL A 143 -6.47 -15.11 -26.07
CA VAL A 143 -7.02 -16.31 -25.45
C VAL A 143 -6.96 -17.48 -26.45
N ALA A 144 -7.18 -17.22 -27.75
CA ALA A 144 -7.03 -18.22 -28.80
C ALA A 144 -5.57 -18.61 -29.10
N ARG A 145 -4.61 -17.69 -28.92
CA ARG A 145 -3.18 -17.90 -29.22
C ARG A 145 -2.28 -18.22 -28.01
N GLY A 146 -2.81 -18.16 -26.79
CA GLY A 146 -2.09 -18.51 -25.56
C GLY A 146 -1.05 -17.50 -25.06
N ILE A 147 -1.21 -16.20 -25.35
CA ILE A 147 -0.25 -15.17 -24.90
C ILE A 147 -0.33 -14.95 -23.37
N ARG A 148 0.82 -14.98 -22.68
CA ARG A 148 0.91 -15.23 -21.22
C ARG A 148 1.15 -14.00 -20.33
N SER A 149 1.57 -12.85 -20.86
CA SER A 149 2.00 -11.70 -20.04
C SER A 149 1.29 -10.36 -20.35
N PRO A 150 1.04 -9.51 -19.32
CA PRO A 150 0.48 -8.17 -19.52
C PRO A 150 1.36 -7.21 -20.34
N ARG A 151 2.68 -7.38 -20.31
CA ARG A 151 3.62 -6.63 -21.16
C ARG A 151 3.34 -6.85 -22.65
N GLU A 152 3.10 -8.10 -23.05
CA GLU A 152 2.78 -8.43 -24.43
C GLU A 152 1.42 -7.87 -24.86
N LEU A 153 0.44 -7.77 -23.95
CA LEU A 153 -0.85 -7.14 -24.25
C LEU A 153 -0.67 -5.70 -24.72
N VAL A 154 0.10 -4.90 -23.96
CA VAL A 154 0.33 -3.48 -24.30
C VAL A 154 1.11 -3.36 -25.62
N ARG A 155 2.11 -4.21 -25.85
CA ARG A 155 2.88 -4.23 -27.10
C ARG A 155 2.01 -4.52 -28.32
N ASP A 156 1.08 -5.46 -28.21
CA ASP A 156 0.24 -5.84 -29.35
C ASP A 156 -0.81 -4.74 -29.63
N ILE A 157 -1.35 -4.10 -28.58
CA ILE A 157 -2.17 -2.89 -28.74
C ILE A 157 -1.39 -1.80 -29.47
N GLN A 158 -0.12 -1.57 -29.10
CA GLN A 158 0.75 -0.58 -29.76
C GLN A 158 1.03 -0.90 -31.22
N THR A 159 1.07 -2.18 -31.59
CA THR A 159 1.24 -2.60 -32.99
C THR A 159 0.01 -2.27 -33.83
N ILE A 160 -1.20 -2.40 -33.25
CA ILE A 160 -2.47 -2.12 -33.94
C ILE A 160 -2.79 -0.62 -33.94
N ASN A 161 -2.58 0.05 -32.81
CA ASN A 161 -2.80 1.47 -32.64
C ASN A 161 -1.65 2.08 -31.79
N PRO A 162 -0.64 2.69 -32.45
CA PRO A 162 0.53 3.25 -31.78
C PRO A 162 0.19 4.31 -30.73
N ASP A 163 -0.78 5.17 -30.99
CA ASP A 163 -1.15 6.28 -30.10
C ASP A 163 -1.77 5.76 -28.80
N ILE A 164 -2.75 4.85 -28.90
CA ILE A 164 -3.40 4.23 -27.73
C ILE A 164 -2.40 3.36 -26.97
N GLY A 165 -1.60 2.56 -27.67
CA GLY A 165 -0.59 1.71 -27.03
C GLY A 165 0.45 2.50 -26.25
N THR A 166 0.94 3.61 -26.82
CA THR A 166 1.88 4.52 -26.16
C THR A 166 1.24 5.16 -24.93
N ALA A 167 0.03 5.70 -25.06
CA ALA A 167 -0.68 6.31 -23.93
C ALA A 167 -0.94 5.31 -22.78
N ILE A 168 -1.27 4.06 -23.10
CA ILE A 168 -1.39 2.99 -22.10
C ILE A 168 -0.04 2.72 -21.43
N ALA A 169 1.03 2.53 -22.22
CA ALA A 169 2.35 2.24 -21.69
C ALA A 169 2.86 3.33 -20.73
N GLU A 170 2.71 4.61 -21.10
CA GLU A 170 3.08 5.76 -20.26
C GLU A 170 2.26 5.82 -18.96
N ASN A 171 0.95 5.57 -19.03
CA ASN A 171 0.14 5.54 -17.82
C ASN A 171 0.53 4.36 -16.90
N MET A 172 0.82 3.20 -17.48
CA MET A 172 1.21 2.01 -16.73
C MET A 172 2.60 2.14 -16.12
N SER A 173 3.55 2.82 -16.77
CA SER A 173 4.90 3.05 -16.21
C SER A 173 4.90 3.91 -14.95
N LEU A 174 3.84 4.70 -14.71
CA LEU A 174 3.64 5.42 -13.44
C LEU A 174 3.30 4.49 -12.26
N LEU A 175 3.00 3.21 -12.50
CA LEU A 175 2.76 2.24 -11.42
C LEU A 175 4.11 1.79 -10.85
N THR A 176 4.63 2.51 -9.86
CA THR A 176 5.94 2.24 -9.27
C THR A 176 5.89 1.92 -7.77
N PRO A 177 5.16 0.86 -7.36
CA PRO A 177 4.98 0.56 -5.95
C PRO A 177 6.30 0.12 -5.30
N ARG A 178 6.43 0.38 -4.00
CA ARG A 178 7.56 -0.04 -3.18
C ARG A 178 7.31 -1.42 -2.59
N LEU A 179 8.38 -2.19 -2.41
CA LEU A 179 8.36 -3.51 -1.81
C LEU A 179 9.29 -3.55 -0.59
N ILE A 180 8.78 -4.07 0.51
CA ILE A 180 9.53 -4.30 1.76
C ILE A 180 9.45 -5.79 2.09
N VAL A 181 10.60 -6.40 2.37
CA VAL A 181 10.66 -7.78 2.87
C VAL A 181 10.76 -7.76 4.39
N ASN A 182 9.70 -8.17 5.07
CA ASN A 182 9.61 -8.23 6.52
C ASN A 182 9.97 -9.63 7.05
N GLN A 183 10.41 -9.70 8.31
CA GLN A 183 10.81 -10.93 8.99
C GLN A 183 11.94 -11.70 8.28
N VAL A 184 12.91 -10.99 7.71
CA VAL A 184 14.12 -11.58 7.13
C VAL A 184 14.94 -12.24 8.25
N ARG A 185 15.27 -13.53 8.07
CA ARG A 185 16.04 -14.31 9.05
C ARG A 185 17.38 -14.75 8.49
N ARG A 186 17.45 -15.06 7.20
CA ARG A 186 18.64 -15.62 6.54
C ARG A 186 19.23 -14.64 5.54
N GLY A 187 20.51 -14.84 5.22
CA GLY A 187 21.19 -14.02 4.20
C GLY A 187 20.58 -14.16 2.81
N GLU A 188 20.07 -15.34 2.44
CA GLU A 188 19.41 -15.59 1.15
C GLU A 188 18.09 -14.81 1.00
N ASP A 189 17.45 -14.41 2.09
CA ASP A 189 16.22 -13.61 2.05
C ASP A 189 16.50 -12.15 1.65
N LEU A 190 17.78 -11.71 1.73
CA LEU A 190 18.15 -10.32 1.51
C LEU A 190 17.94 -9.86 0.06
N ASP A 191 18.07 -10.78 -0.90
CA ASP A 191 17.94 -10.48 -2.33
C ASP A 191 16.51 -10.72 -2.87
N LEU A 192 15.59 -11.23 -2.03
CA LEU A 192 14.24 -11.59 -2.43
C LEU A 192 13.48 -10.40 -3.02
N GLY A 193 13.60 -9.22 -2.41
CA GLY A 193 12.99 -7.99 -2.91
C GLY A 193 13.44 -7.67 -4.33
N SER A 194 14.75 -7.74 -4.59
CA SER A 194 15.34 -7.50 -5.91
C SER A 194 14.90 -8.54 -6.94
N LYS A 195 14.83 -9.82 -6.57
CA LYS A 195 14.32 -10.90 -7.44
C LYS A 195 12.87 -10.65 -7.86
N ILE A 196 12.01 -10.25 -6.92
CA ILE A 196 10.60 -9.93 -7.21
C ILE A 196 10.50 -8.69 -8.09
N SER A 197 11.28 -7.65 -7.82
CA SER A 197 11.36 -6.45 -8.66
C SER A 197 11.72 -6.77 -10.12
N MET A 198 12.73 -7.64 -10.33
CA MET A 198 13.11 -8.09 -11.67
C MET A 198 11.99 -8.85 -12.37
N ALA A 199 11.40 -9.84 -11.70
CA ALA A 199 10.30 -10.62 -12.26
C ALA A 199 9.06 -9.76 -12.60
N CYS A 200 8.76 -8.75 -11.78
CA CYS A 200 7.68 -7.80 -12.07
C CYS A 200 7.98 -6.93 -13.30
N ARG A 201 9.24 -6.53 -13.49
CA ARG A 201 9.67 -5.80 -14.70
C ARG A 201 9.51 -6.68 -15.94
N ASP A 202 9.91 -7.94 -15.87
CA ASP A 202 9.83 -8.86 -16.99
C ASP A 202 8.38 -9.18 -17.38
N PHE A 203 7.53 -9.43 -16.38
CA PHE A 203 6.15 -9.89 -16.60
C PHE A 203 5.15 -8.74 -16.83
N PHE A 204 5.22 -7.67 -16.04
CA PHE A 204 4.27 -6.54 -16.09
C PHE A 204 4.81 -5.30 -16.80
N ALA A 205 6.12 -5.21 -17.06
CA ALA A 205 6.77 -3.97 -17.50
C ALA A 205 6.55 -2.78 -16.55
N ILE A 206 6.43 -3.04 -15.25
CA ILE A 206 6.34 -2.01 -14.19
C ILE A 206 7.56 -2.04 -13.28
N ASP A 207 7.89 -0.89 -12.69
CA ASP A 207 9.03 -0.75 -11.80
C ASP A 207 8.63 -0.89 -10.32
N VAL A 208 8.69 -2.11 -9.78
CA VAL A 208 8.51 -2.32 -8.34
C VAL A 208 9.82 -2.02 -7.63
N LYS A 209 9.83 -1.06 -6.70
CA LYS A 209 11.05 -0.59 -6.01
C LYS A 209 11.31 -1.34 -4.72
N ALA A 210 12.28 -2.26 -4.71
CA ALA A 210 12.76 -2.91 -3.49
C ALA A 210 13.36 -1.86 -2.54
N SER A 211 12.66 -1.53 -1.45
CA SER A 211 12.97 -0.39 -0.58
C SER A 211 13.72 -0.79 0.69
N GLY A 212 13.74 -2.07 1.05
CA GLY A 212 14.52 -2.56 2.17
C GLY A 212 13.97 -3.82 2.80
N ASN A 213 14.71 -4.28 3.80
CA ASN A 213 14.43 -5.50 4.55
C ASN A 213 14.29 -5.14 6.04
N ILE A 214 13.34 -5.81 6.71
CA ILE A 214 13.17 -5.73 8.16
C ILE A 214 13.52 -7.10 8.74
N ARG A 215 14.48 -7.13 9.65
CA ARG A 215 14.92 -8.36 10.32
C ARG A 215 13.84 -8.88 11.25
N ALA A 216 13.75 -10.20 11.37
CA ALA A 216 12.90 -10.81 12.39
C ALA A 216 13.44 -10.45 13.78
N ASP A 217 12.55 -9.95 14.66
CA ASP A 217 12.89 -9.53 16.01
C ASP A 217 11.75 -9.88 16.97
N GLU A 218 12.01 -10.77 17.93
CA GLU A 218 11.03 -11.22 18.93
C GLU A 218 10.53 -10.08 19.84
N ARG A 219 11.29 -8.98 19.91
CA ARG A 219 10.89 -7.77 20.64
C ARG A 219 9.64 -7.12 20.06
N VAL A 220 9.39 -7.28 18.76
CA VAL A 220 8.14 -6.82 18.13
C VAL A 220 6.95 -7.55 18.75
N LEU A 221 7.03 -8.88 18.91
CA LEU A 221 5.95 -9.64 19.54
C LEU A 221 5.79 -9.26 21.02
N ALA A 222 6.89 -9.02 21.73
CA ALA A 222 6.84 -8.55 23.12
C ALA A 222 6.14 -7.19 23.24
N SER A 223 6.44 -6.23 22.36
CA SER A 223 5.83 -4.91 22.38
C SER A 223 4.35 -4.94 21.99
N LEU A 224 3.97 -5.81 21.04
CA LEU A 224 2.56 -6.08 20.70
C LEU A 224 1.76 -6.58 21.91
N LYS A 225 2.31 -7.55 22.66
CA LYS A 225 1.68 -8.06 23.88
C LYS A 225 1.55 -6.98 24.95
N ALA A 226 2.54 -6.07 25.04
CA ALA A 226 2.52 -4.92 25.93
C ALA A 226 1.66 -3.75 25.42
N ARG A 227 1.13 -3.81 24.19
CA ARG A 227 0.38 -2.74 23.52
C ARG A 227 1.14 -1.40 23.48
N ARG A 228 2.45 -1.49 23.22
CA ARG A 228 3.35 -0.35 23.03
C ARG A 228 4.09 -0.50 21.71
N PRO A 229 4.31 0.58 20.93
CA PRO A 229 5.10 0.48 19.71
C PRO A 229 6.53 0.00 19.99
N THR A 230 7.09 -0.80 19.08
CA THR A 230 8.43 -1.36 19.23
C THR A 230 9.49 -0.26 19.37
N LEU A 231 9.35 0.85 18.62
CA LEU A 231 10.29 1.97 18.68
C LEU A 231 10.27 2.70 20.03
N GLU A 232 9.14 2.67 20.75
CA GLU A 232 9.02 3.25 22.10
C GLU A 232 9.63 2.30 23.15
N MET A 233 9.33 0.99 23.05
CA MET A 233 9.74 0.01 24.07
C MET A 233 11.19 -0.47 23.90
N PHE A 234 11.68 -0.54 22.66
CA PHE A 234 12.99 -1.05 22.31
C PHE A 234 13.66 -0.18 21.22
N PRO A 235 14.02 1.09 21.54
CA PRO A 235 14.51 2.06 20.56
C PRO A 235 15.83 1.64 19.89
N SER A 236 16.66 0.83 20.57
CA SER A 236 17.95 0.34 20.04
C SER A 236 17.86 -1.09 19.49
N SER A 237 16.65 -1.55 19.14
CA SER A 237 16.45 -2.89 18.59
C SER A 237 16.85 -2.97 17.12
N PRO A 238 17.24 -4.17 16.62
CA PRO A 238 17.42 -4.40 15.19
C PRO A 238 16.23 -3.96 14.33
N PHE A 239 15.00 -4.16 14.83
CA PHE A 239 13.78 -3.67 14.18
C PHE A 239 13.75 -2.15 14.08
N ALA A 240 14.05 -1.43 15.17
CA ALA A 240 14.08 0.03 15.16
C ALA A 240 15.12 0.58 14.16
N ASP A 241 16.32 0.00 14.14
CA ASP A 241 17.35 0.34 13.15
C ASP A 241 16.90 0.11 11.70
N ASP A 242 16.18 -0.99 11.44
CA ASP A 242 15.66 -1.31 10.10
C ASP A 242 14.58 -0.30 9.69
N ILE A 243 13.69 0.09 10.61
CA ILE A 243 12.66 1.11 10.35
C ILE A 243 13.30 2.48 10.07
N GLU A 244 14.30 2.91 10.85
CA GLU A 244 15.02 4.17 10.59
C GLU A 244 15.66 4.19 9.20
N ARG A 245 16.33 3.08 8.81
CA ARG A 245 16.91 2.95 7.47
C ARG A 245 15.83 3.01 6.39
N LEU A 246 14.72 2.30 6.59
CA LEU A 246 13.62 2.27 5.64
C LEU A 246 13.01 3.65 5.43
N VAL A 247 12.79 4.41 6.51
CA VAL A 247 12.27 5.79 6.43
C VAL A 247 13.20 6.68 5.61
N ARG A 248 14.53 6.58 5.81
CA ARG A 248 15.51 7.33 5.01
C ARG A 248 15.46 6.96 3.52
N THR A 249 15.23 5.69 3.19
CA THR A 249 15.11 5.24 1.80
C THR A 249 13.81 5.69 1.14
N ILE A 250 12.70 5.72 1.89
CA ILE A 250 11.38 6.07 1.37
C ILE A 250 11.21 7.59 1.29
N SER A 251 11.68 8.33 2.29
CA SER A 251 11.56 9.78 2.41
C SER A 251 12.95 10.45 2.53
N PRO A 252 13.74 10.49 1.44
CA PRO A 252 15.09 11.07 1.47
C PRO A 252 15.09 12.59 1.69
N SER A 253 13.98 13.27 1.44
CA SER A 253 13.77 14.71 1.64
C SER A 253 13.33 15.08 3.06
N ALA A 254 13.09 14.11 3.94
CA ALA A 254 12.96 14.36 5.36
C ALA A 254 14.37 14.59 5.95
N GLU A 255 14.86 15.83 5.88
CA GLU A 255 15.89 16.27 6.82
C GLU A 255 15.41 15.89 8.23
N TYR A 256 16.10 14.93 8.85
CA TYR A 256 15.88 14.47 10.21
C TYR A 256 16.23 15.62 11.18
N ARG A 257 15.36 16.63 11.26
CA ARG A 257 15.44 17.70 12.26
C ARG A 257 14.87 17.14 13.56
N HIS A 258 15.79 16.73 14.46
CA HIS A 258 15.57 16.17 15.81
C HIS A 258 15.00 14.72 15.85
N GLY A 259 15.47 13.79 16.68
CA GLY A 259 16.43 13.88 17.77
C GLY A 259 16.89 12.48 18.22
N ARG A 260 18.22 12.28 18.24
CA ARG A 260 18.88 11.22 19.02
C ARG A 260 19.18 11.73 20.43
N SER A 261 18.18 12.23 21.16
CA SER A 261 18.41 12.72 22.54
C SER A 261 17.23 12.59 23.52
N ALA A 262 16.05 12.09 23.13
CA ALA A 262 14.87 12.14 24.03
C ALA A 262 14.45 10.81 24.67
N TYR A 263 15.18 9.71 24.47
CA TYR A 263 14.84 8.40 25.05
C TYR A 263 15.93 7.80 25.94
N ALA A 264 16.91 8.61 26.37
CA ALA A 264 17.96 8.17 27.29
C ALA A 264 17.71 8.54 28.76
N GLU A 265 16.68 9.32 29.07
CA GLU A 265 16.31 9.66 30.45
C GLU A 265 14.79 9.69 30.61
N LEU A 266 14.22 8.54 30.96
CA LEU A 266 12.98 8.30 31.72
C LEU A 266 12.97 6.83 32.14
#